data_AF-A0A1B2QYF5-F1
#
_entry.id   AF-A0A1B2QYF5-F1
#
_cell.length_a   1.000
_cell.length_b   1.000
_cell.length_c   1.000
_cell.angle_alpha   90.00
_cell.angle_beta   90.00
_cell.angle_gamma   90.00
#
_symmetry.space_group_name_H-M   'P 1'
#
loop_
_entity.id
_entity.type
_entity.pdbx_description
1 polymer ?
#
loop_
_entity_poly.entity_id
_entity_poly.type
_entity_poly.pdbx_seq_one_letter_code
_entity_poly.pdbx_strand_id
1 'polypeptide(L)'
;MTMTITTQPHLVPRADHALDGTPIHVGDIVHLRPADGPVIKARVIYNAPLNGATTYTTDLVTRPADNGRMHKLRFRFRHEHVHGIEPVCGRLRAPAQTASARASAR
;
A
#
# COMPACT_ATOMS: atom_id res chain seq x y z
N MET A 1 -10.24 -22.15 -25.11
CA MET A 1 -9.34 -22.13 -23.94
C MET A 1 -9.23 -20.69 -23.45
N THR A 2 -10.01 -20.32 -22.43
CA THR A 2 -9.98 -18.94 -21.89
C THR A 2 -8.74 -18.81 -21.03
N MET A 3 -7.70 -18.14 -21.51
CA MET A 3 -6.57 -17.77 -20.68
C MET A 3 -7.10 -16.88 -19.57
N THR A 4 -7.16 -17.37 -18.34
CA THR A 4 -7.31 -16.51 -17.16
C THR A 4 -6.04 -15.70 -17.06
N ILE A 5 -6.01 -14.56 -17.75
CA ILE A 5 -4.99 -13.55 -17.56
C ILE A 5 -5.19 -13.09 -16.12
N THR A 6 -4.28 -13.50 -15.25
CA THR A 6 -4.15 -13.00 -13.89
C THR A 6 -3.68 -11.54 -14.00
N THR A 7 -4.58 -10.67 -14.48
CA THR A 7 -4.24 -9.29 -14.83
C THR A 7 -4.01 -8.50 -13.55
N GLN A 8 -2.87 -7.83 -13.47
CA GLN A 8 -2.60 -6.88 -12.39
C GLN A 8 -3.74 -5.84 -12.35
N PRO A 9 -4.38 -5.61 -11.20
CA PRO A 9 -5.43 -4.60 -11.11
C PRO A 9 -4.84 -3.22 -11.38
N HIS A 10 -5.56 -2.42 -12.17
CA HIS A 10 -5.23 -1.01 -12.33
C HIS A 10 -5.55 -0.29 -11.02
N LEU A 11 -4.53 0.24 -10.34
CA LEU A 11 -4.68 0.94 -9.07
C LEU A 11 -4.73 2.44 -9.30
N VAL A 12 -5.63 3.11 -8.60
CA VAL A 12 -5.79 4.56 -8.65
C VAL A 12 -4.80 5.21 -7.69
N PRO A 13 -3.93 6.12 -8.16
CA PRO A 13 -3.07 6.91 -7.27
C PRO A 13 -3.89 7.75 -6.28
N ARG A 14 -3.38 7.95 -5.07
CA ARG A 14 -3.96 8.91 -4.14
C ARG A 14 -3.74 10.33 -4.67
N ALA A 15 -4.74 11.19 -4.43
CA ALA A 15 -4.65 12.62 -4.75
C ALA A 15 -4.07 13.43 -3.58
N ASP A 16 -4.15 12.90 -2.35
CA ASP A 16 -3.57 13.53 -1.17
C ASP A 16 -2.10 13.15 -0.96
N HIS A 17 -1.40 13.94 -0.15
CA HIS A 17 0.01 13.73 0.20
C HIS A 17 0.18 13.28 1.65
N ALA A 18 -0.90 12.88 2.34
CA ALA A 18 -0.87 12.63 3.79
C ALA A 18 0.05 11.48 4.18
N LEU A 19 0.29 10.54 3.25
CA LEU A 19 1.08 9.34 3.47
C LEU A 19 2.50 9.40 2.89
N ASP A 20 2.91 10.47 2.20
CA ASP A 20 4.16 10.48 1.41
C ASP A 20 5.45 10.30 2.23
N GLY A 21 5.41 10.67 3.52
CA GLY A 21 6.50 10.44 4.47
C GLY A 21 6.35 9.15 5.30
N THR A 22 5.28 8.38 5.08
CA THR A 22 4.96 7.21 5.90
C THR A 22 5.58 5.96 5.29
N PRO A 23 6.58 5.35 5.95
CA PRO A 23 7.21 4.15 5.42
C PRO A 23 6.25 2.96 5.42
N ILE A 24 6.32 2.15 4.35
CA ILE A 24 5.60 0.88 4.23
C ILE A 24 6.59 -0.27 4.46
N HIS A 25 6.28 -1.15 5.41
CA HIS A 25 7.09 -2.30 5.77
C HIS A 25 6.45 -3.61 5.34
N VAL A 26 7.27 -4.66 5.24
CA VAL A 26 6.77 -6.02 5.09
C VAL A 26 5.96 -6.39 6.34
N GLY A 27 4.76 -6.89 6.13
CA GLY A 27 3.77 -7.23 7.15
C GLY A 27 2.63 -6.23 7.25
N ASP A 28 2.83 -4.97 6.87
CA ASP A 28 1.79 -3.93 6.99
C ASP A 28 0.56 -4.28 6.15
N ILE A 29 -0.62 -3.84 6.59
CA ILE A 29 -1.84 -3.91 5.79
C ILE A 29 -2.02 -2.56 5.10
N VAL A 30 -1.99 -2.55 3.77
CA VAL A 30 -2.25 -1.35 2.97
C VAL A 30 -3.67 -1.37 2.41
N HIS A 31 -4.25 -0.17 2.30
CA HIS A 31 -5.54 0.04 1.64
C HIS A 31 -5.27 0.52 0.22
N LEU A 32 -5.72 -0.24 -0.77
CA LEU A 32 -5.48 0.01 -2.19
C LEU A 32 -6.81 0.20 -2.90
N ARG A 33 -6.88 1.12 -3.86
CA ARG A 33 -8.09 1.37 -4.64
C ARG A 33 -7.91 0.89 -6.07
N PRO A 34 -8.52 -0.23 -6.50
CA PRO A 34 -8.66 -0.57 -7.91
C PRO A 34 -9.53 0.46 -8.63
N ALA A 35 -9.32 0.64 -9.93
CA ALA A 35 -10.20 1.49 -10.74
C ALA A 35 -11.64 0.96 -10.82
N ASP A 36 -11.79 -0.37 -10.86
CA ASP A 36 -13.07 -1.04 -11.09
C ASP A 36 -13.66 -1.67 -9.83
N GLY A 37 -13.44 -1.09 -8.65
CA GLY A 37 -13.94 -1.74 -7.43
C GLY A 37 -13.71 -1.03 -6.10
N PRO A 38 -14.17 -1.67 -5.01
CA PRO A 38 -14.00 -1.14 -3.67
C PRO A 38 -12.54 -1.18 -3.23
N VAL A 39 -12.25 -0.43 -2.16
CA VAL A 39 -10.94 -0.47 -1.51
C VAL A 39 -10.63 -1.88 -1.02
N ILE A 40 -9.42 -2.33 -1.31
CA ILE A 40 -8.88 -3.63 -0.93
C ILE A 40 -7.89 -3.43 0.21
N LYS A 41 -8.00 -4.27 1.24
CA LYS A 41 -6.96 -4.41 2.26
C LYS A 41 -6.03 -5.55 1.88
N ALA A 42 -4.73 -5.28 1.84
CA ALA A 42 -3.74 -6.25 1.41
C ALA A 42 -2.50 -6.20 2.30
N ARG A 43 -2.00 -7.37 2.71
CA ARG A 43 -0.74 -7.47 3.47
C ARG A 43 0.44 -7.32 2.54
N VAL A 44 1.45 -6.54 2.92
CA VAL A 44 2.73 -6.45 2.20
C VAL A 44 3.60 -7.63 2.56
N ILE A 45 4.15 -8.33 1.56
CA ILE A 45 5.03 -9.49 1.78
C ILE A 45 6.45 -9.28 1.27
N TYR A 46 6.65 -8.28 0.42
CA TYR A 46 7.94 -8.01 -0.21
C TYR A 46 8.02 -6.57 -0.67
N ASN A 47 9.22 -5.98 -0.61
CA ASN A 47 9.54 -4.71 -1.22
C ASN A 47 10.89 -4.82 -1.97
N ALA A 48 11.02 -4.08 -3.06
CA ALA A 48 12.26 -3.98 -3.80
C ALA A 48 12.37 -2.61 -4.48
N PRO A 49 13.58 -2.01 -4.53
CA PRO A 49 13.81 -0.86 -5.39
C PRO A 49 13.75 -1.30 -6.86
N LEU A 50 12.92 -0.64 -7.66
CA LEU A 50 12.76 -0.89 -9.10
C LEU A 50 12.53 0.45 -9.83
N ASN A 51 13.36 0.76 -10.82
CA ASN A 51 13.27 1.99 -11.62
C ASN A 51 13.26 3.28 -10.78
N GLY A 52 14.12 3.36 -9.76
CA GLY A 52 14.23 4.54 -8.90
C GLY A 52 13.11 4.71 -7.87
N ALA A 53 12.16 3.76 -7.79
CA ALA A 53 11.08 3.78 -6.81
C ALA A 53 10.93 2.43 -6.10
N THR A 54 10.47 2.44 -4.86
CA THR A 54 10.16 1.19 -4.15
C THR A 54 8.87 0.59 -4.69
N THR A 55 8.95 -0.64 -5.16
CA THR A 55 7.80 -1.45 -5.55
C THR A 55 7.50 -2.46 -4.46
N TYR A 56 6.23 -2.54 -4.06
CA TYR A 56 5.74 -3.43 -3.02
C TYR A 56 4.91 -4.55 -3.64
N THR A 57 4.89 -5.70 -3.00
CA THR A 57 4.08 -6.85 -3.42
C THR A 57 3.15 -7.27 -2.30
N THR A 58 1.88 -7.46 -2.64
CA THR A 58 0.87 -7.93 -1.69
C THR A 58 0.97 -9.43 -1.47
N ASP A 59 0.35 -9.94 -0.41
CA ASP A 59 -0.02 -11.35 -0.33
C ASP A 59 -1.15 -11.68 -1.32
N LEU A 60 -1.57 -12.94 -1.36
CA LEU A 60 -2.75 -13.40 -2.08
C LEU A 60 -4.00 -12.67 -1.55
N VAL A 61 -4.55 -11.79 -2.38
CA VAL A 61 -5.81 -11.10 -2.17
C VAL A 61 -6.92 -11.88 -2.87
N THR A 62 -8.01 -12.13 -2.14
CA THR A 62 -9.22 -12.72 -2.72
C THR A 62 -10.14 -11.60 -3.23
N ARG A 63 -10.42 -11.57 -4.54
CA ARG A 63 -11.36 -10.64 -5.17
C ARG A 63 -12.50 -11.42 -5.84
N PRO A 64 -13.76 -10.98 -5.73
CA PRO A 64 -14.84 -11.52 -6.54
C PRO A 64 -14.61 -11.21 -8.03
N ALA A 65 -14.79 -12.24 -8.84
CA ALA A 65 -14.84 -12.17 -10.29
C ALA A 65 -16.27 -11.87 -10.76
N ASP A 66 -16.40 -11.32 -11.98
CA ASP A 66 -17.71 -11.05 -12.60
C ASP A 66 -18.56 -12.33 -12.79
N ASN A 67 -17.93 -13.50 -12.82
CA ASN A 67 -18.60 -14.81 -12.94
C ASN A 67 -18.92 -15.47 -11.58
N GLY A 68 -18.85 -14.73 -10.47
CA GLY A 68 -19.11 -15.23 -9.12
C GLY A 68 -18.00 -16.10 -8.53
N ARG A 69 -16.88 -16.31 -9.24
CA ARG A 69 -15.71 -17.02 -8.70
C ARG A 69 -14.84 -16.08 -7.87
N MET A 70 -14.04 -16.64 -6.97
CA MET A 70 -13.02 -15.89 -6.23
C MET A 70 -11.67 -15.97 -6.95
N HIS A 71 -11.12 -14.84 -7.36
CA HIS A 71 -9.75 -14.74 -7.84
C HIS A 71 -8.81 -14.56 -6.66
N LYS A 72 -7.79 -15.41 -6.55
CA LYS A 72 -6.66 -15.21 -5.63
C LYS A 72 -5.52 -14.58 -6.42
N LEU A 73 -5.20 -13.33 -6.10
CA LEU A 73 -4.29 -12.51 -6.87
C LEU A 73 -3.18 -11.97 -5.98
N ARG A 74 -1.95 -12.10 -6.45
CA ARG A 74 -0.80 -11.36 -5.91
C ARG A 74 -0.43 -10.30 -6.92
N PHE A 75 -0.25 -9.06 -6.48
CA PHE A 75 0.05 -7.97 -7.38
C PHE A 75 1.01 -6.96 -6.77
N ARG A 76 1.55 -6.10 -7.64
CA ARG A 76 2.53 -5.08 -7.30
C ARG A 76 1.84 -3.72 -7.18
N PHE A 77 2.36 -2.89 -6.30
CA PHE A 77 1.93 -1.50 -6.15
C PHE A 77 3.12 -0.61 -5.79
N ARG A 78 2.91 0.69 -5.93
CA ARG A 78 3.86 1.73 -5.51
C ARG A 78 3.26 2.56 -4.39
N HIS A 79 4.10 3.36 -3.74
CA HIS A 79 3.66 4.18 -2.63
C HIS A 79 2.49 5.10 -2.99
N GLU A 80 2.47 5.69 -4.19
CA GLU A 80 1.38 6.57 -4.65
C GLU A 80 0.01 5.88 -4.72
N HIS A 81 -0.05 4.54 -4.73
CA HIS A 81 -1.32 3.80 -4.81
C HIS A 81 -1.95 3.50 -3.46
N VAL A 82 -1.30 3.87 -2.35
CA VAL A 82 -1.77 3.55 -0.99
C VAL A 82 -2.71 4.64 -0.49
N HIS A 83 -3.87 4.25 0.04
CA HIS A 83 -4.87 5.18 0.60
C HIS A 83 -4.94 5.09 2.14
N GLY A 84 -4.26 4.11 2.74
CA GLY A 84 -4.21 3.87 4.18
C GLY A 84 -3.22 2.77 4.52
N ILE A 85 -2.64 2.82 5.73
CA ILE A 85 -1.65 1.85 6.21
C ILE A 85 -2.04 1.46 7.65
N GLU A 86 -2.16 0.16 7.91
CA GLU A 86 -2.28 -0.42 9.25
C GLU A 86 -0.96 -1.16 9.57
N PRO A 87 -0.15 -0.66 10.52
CA PRO A 87 1.17 -1.21 10.80
C PRO A 87 1.11 -2.62 11.43
N VAL A 88 2.02 -3.51 11.03
CA VAL A 88 2.06 -4.90 11.53
C VAL A 88 2.48 -5.04 13.01
N CYS A 89 3.11 -4.01 13.59
CA CYS A 89 3.50 -4.04 15.00
C CYS A 89 3.63 -2.64 15.62
N GLY A 90 2.72 -2.32 16.54
CA GLY A 90 2.99 -1.75 17.87
C GLY A 90 3.93 -0.54 18.08
N ARG A 91 4.42 0.17 17.07
CA ARG A 91 5.12 1.44 17.33
C ARG A 91 4.08 2.49 17.67
N LEU A 92 4.13 2.92 18.93
CA LEU A 92 3.53 4.16 19.41
C LEU A 92 3.54 5.18 18.27
N ARG A 93 2.36 5.78 18.07
CA ARG A 93 2.19 7.13 17.58
C ARG A 93 3.22 8.02 18.28
N ALA A 94 4.41 8.17 17.71
CA ALA A 94 5.34 9.21 18.12
C ALA A 94 4.65 10.52 17.73
N PRO A 95 4.38 11.44 18.68
CA PRO A 95 3.78 12.71 18.34
C PRO A 95 4.71 13.46 17.38
N ALA A 96 4.08 14.26 16.54
CA ALA A 96 4.70 15.11 15.53
C ALA A 96 6.04 15.67 16.03
N GLN A 97 7.10 15.45 15.24
CA GLN A 97 8.34 16.22 15.36
C GLN A 97 8.00 17.66 14.95
N THR A 98 7.45 18.42 15.89
CA THR A 98 7.39 19.87 15.76
C THR A 98 8.82 20.35 15.89
N ALA A 99 9.42 20.64 14.74
CA ALA A 99 10.54 21.54 14.66
C ALA A 99 10.18 22.82 15.41
N SER A 100 10.91 23.13 16.48
CA SER A 100 11.21 24.53 16.78
C SER A 100 12.57 24.64 17.45
N ALA A 101 13.41 25.33 16.72
CA ALA A 101 14.75 25.76 17.02
C ALA A 101 14.86 26.53 18.36
N ARG A 102 15.99 26.30 19.06
CA ARG A 102 16.98 27.32 19.45
C ARG A 102 16.56 28.40 20.47
N ALA A 103 17.14 28.31 21.66
CA ALA A 103 17.80 29.41 22.41
C ALA A 103 18.49 28.79 23.64
N SER A 104 19.81 28.58 23.61
CA SER A 104 20.87 29.53 24.01
C SER A 104 20.93 29.77 25.52
N ALA A 105 22.09 29.43 26.07
CA ALA A 105 22.52 29.62 27.45
C ALA A 105 22.49 31.08 27.93
N ARG A 106 22.07 31.31 29.18
CA ARG A 106 22.91 31.74 30.32
C ARG A 106 22.05 32.11 31.52
#